data_AF-A0A6J6S0P5-F1
#
_entry.id   AF-A0A6J6S0P5-F1
#
_cell.length_a   1.000
_cell.length_b   1.000
_cell.length_c   1.000
_cell.angle_alpha   90.00
_cell.angle_beta   90.00
_cell.angle_gamma   90.00
#
_symmetry.space_group_name_H-M   'P 1'
#
loop_
_entity.id
_entity.type
_entity.pdbx_description
1 polymer ?
#
loop_
_entity_poly.entity_id
_entity_poly.type
_entity_poly.pdbx_seq_one_letter_code
_entity_poly.pdbx_strand_id
1 'polypeptide(L)'
;MGSPCNSLGNEPDGTALRGPILSQIVAPAGATCPRVPQFWANVHGPNVYKTQGDAYSSRYCQGGEDGCTGTTNDEFDPRGYFYVVRVGAAAVGQPVTLQLYDPAYVATGTRCSAAPTGTVNLLNWNPFTTLDAITRYARTATGATPNGFCSGDEPNSGLRQGAETATVTSFGLRGPIDTMQPSAAPPITTCVRQYPGFLAAQVTDLTLRSTNAAYNSRLAGLFHQWVTMCTFTPTRAGDHYLQVRTNVALGGSQGADGVWSGNQQVFSQAGDDLSVSGNGSNRFSVRAVSNVSGALSVSGWERMTIYANADAATQVFNLVRVVPASAGKMLDFAFFDAGDAASNGTIQLLPPVESTTPMGVCTGSGKVSGALTSCRITGISATNGWNGKTQHIRVQVPAAYTCDAASPGGCWFRVQVSFGTGTVTDVTTWTAVVEGDPLRLIE
;
A
#
# COMPACT_ATOMS: atom_id res chain seq x y z
N MET A 1 -3.02 -8.24 -6.53
CA MET A 1 -4.18 -7.44 -6.10
C MET A 1 -3.95 -5.97 -6.35
N GLY A 2 -4.92 -5.25 -6.89
CA GLY A 2 -4.76 -3.82 -7.18
C GLY A 2 -4.82 -3.52 -8.67
N SER A 3 -4.13 -2.46 -9.08
CA SER A 3 -4.39 -1.82 -10.36
C SER A 3 -3.59 -2.41 -11.54
N PRO A 4 -4.16 -2.50 -12.76
CA PRO A 4 -3.38 -2.72 -13.98
C PRO A 4 -2.50 -1.50 -14.36
N CYS A 5 -2.55 -0.44 -13.57
CA CYS A 5 -1.79 0.78 -13.76
C CYS A 5 -0.35 0.61 -13.30
N ASN A 6 0.55 1.41 -13.85
CA ASN A 6 1.94 1.49 -13.42
C ASN A 6 2.15 2.21 -12.07
N SER A 7 1.07 2.47 -11.33
CA SER A 7 1.09 3.04 -9.98
C SER A 7 0.09 2.36 -9.05
N LEU A 8 0.36 2.48 -7.75
CA LEU A 8 -0.50 2.05 -6.66
C LEU A 8 -0.58 3.17 -5.61
N GLY A 9 -1.82 3.54 -5.25
CA GLY A 9 -2.13 4.64 -4.34
C GLY A 9 -2.27 5.99 -5.06
N ASN A 10 -2.52 7.04 -4.28
CA ASN A 10 -2.54 8.42 -4.77
C ASN A 10 -1.21 8.80 -5.42
N GLU A 11 -1.29 9.59 -6.50
CA GLU A 11 -0.10 10.06 -7.23
C GLU A 11 0.00 11.59 -7.17
N PRO A 12 0.56 12.17 -6.08
CA PRO A 12 0.75 13.61 -5.97
C PRO A 12 1.78 14.11 -6.96
N ASP A 13 1.78 15.42 -7.24
CA ASP A 13 2.75 15.99 -8.18
C ASP A 13 4.15 15.96 -7.56
N GLY A 14 5.14 15.59 -8.37
CA GLY A 14 6.54 15.69 -7.96
C GLY A 14 7.08 17.11 -8.09
N THR A 15 8.39 17.23 -7.91
CA THR A 15 9.15 18.45 -8.20
C THR A 15 10.35 18.12 -9.07
N ALA A 16 10.98 19.11 -9.70
CA ALA A 16 12.12 18.86 -10.61
C ALA A 16 13.22 17.96 -10.00
N LEU A 17 13.42 17.98 -8.68
CA LEU A 17 14.37 17.11 -7.97
C LEU A 17 13.76 15.82 -7.40
N ARG A 18 12.44 15.77 -7.21
CA ARG A 18 11.72 14.68 -6.53
C ARG A 18 10.53 14.22 -7.38
N GLY A 19 10.85 13.53 -8.47
CA GLY A 19 9.90 12.91 -9.39
C GLY A 19 9.23 13.92 -10.35
N PRO A 20 8.72 13.47 -11.51
CA PRO A 20 8.09 14.36 -12.47
C PRO A 20 6.95 15.20 -11.88
N ILE A 21 6.90 16.46 -12.32
CA ILE A 21 5.88 17.46 -11.97
C ILE A 21 4.49 17.16 -12.55
N LEU A 22 4.40 16.17 -13.44
CA LEU A 22 3.16 15.67 -14.03
C LEU A 22 3.02 14.17 -13.75
N SER A 23 1.77 13.71 -13.71
CA SER A 23 1.43 12.30 -13.60
C SER A 23 2.19 11.45 -14.62
N GLN A 24 2.65 10.28 -14.18
CA GLN A 24 3.27 9.26 -15.04
C GLN A 24 2.36 8.06 -15.24
N ILE A 25 1.11 8.16 -14.79
CA ILE A 25 0.15 7.08 -14.95
C ILE A 25 -0.16 6.89 -16.42
N VAL A 26 -0.02 5.66 -16.88
CA VAL A 26 -0.49 5.22 -18.19
C VAL A 26 -1.56 4.17 -17.96
N ALA A 27 -2.79 4.47 -18.40
CA ALA A 27 -3.88 3.52 -18.36
C ALA A 27 -3.79 2.55 -19.55
N PRO A 28 -3.63 1.23 -19.31
CA PRO A 28 -3.78 0.27 -20.40
C PRO A 28 -5.24 0.21 -20.86
N ALA A 29 -5.46 -0.31 -22.07
CA ALA A 29 -6.81 -0.51 -22.59
C ALA A 29 -7.67 -1.35 -21.62
N GLY A 30 -8.94 -0.97 -21.43
CA GLY A 30 -9.86 -1.66 -20.52
C GLY A 30 -9.66 -1.34 -19.04
N ALA A 31 -8.68 -0.49 -18.67
CA ALA A 31 -8.45 -0.08 -17.29
C ALA A 31 -8.77 1.40 -17.03
N THR A 32 -9.23 1.68 -15.82
CA THR A 32 -9.28 3.03 -15.26
C THR A 32 -8.15 3.20 -14.27
N CYS A 33 -7.30 4.20 -14.51
CA CYS A 33 -6.17 4.53 -13.66
C CYS A 33 -6.30 5.96 -13.11
N PRO A 34 -7.13 6.17 -12.07
CA PRO A 34 -7.27 7.49 -11.48
C PRO A 34 -5.96 7.89 -10.79
N ARG A 35 -5.61 9.17 -10.92
CA ARG A 35 -4.47 9.76 -10.21
C ARG A 35 -4.68 9.79 -8.68
N VAL A 36 -5.94 9.88 -8.25
CA VAL A 36 -6.34 9.91 -6.84
C VAL A 36 -7.38 8.82 -6.61
N PRO A 37 -6.96 7.53 -6.50
CA PRO A 37 -7.86 6.45 -6.13
C PRO A 37 -8.34 6.54 -4.68
N GLN A 38 -7.93 7.58 -3.93
CA GLN A 38 -8.35 7.89 -2.56
C GLN A 38 -7.88 6.88 -1.52
N PHE A 39 -6.73 6.25 -1.78
CA PHE A 39 -6.03 5.42 -0.81
C PHE A 39 -4.51 5.54 -0.96
N TRP A 40 -3.80 5.12 0.07
CA TRP A 40 -2.35 4.94 0.12
C TRP A 40 -2.05 3.48 0.43
N ALA A 41 -0.89 2.97 -0.01
CA ALA A 41 -0.38 1.73 0.57
C ALA A 41 0.01 1.98 2.02
N ASN A 42 -0.15 0.99 2.90
CA ASN A 42 0.15 1.10 4.32
C ASN A 42 1.14 0.02 4.76
N VAL A 43 1.92 0.29 5.80
CA VAL A 43 2.61 -0.74 6.56
C VAL A 43 2.81 -0.27 7.99
N HIS A 44 2.49 -1.12 8.95
CA HIS A 44 2.67 -0.79 10.36
C HIS A 44 4.09 -1.05 10.85
N GLY A 45 4.51 -0.24 11.83
CA GLY A 45 5.62 -0.61 12.69
C GLY A 45 5.30 -1.87 13.50
N PRO A 46 6.29 -2.70 13.87
CA PRO A 46 6.03 -3.98 14.51
C PRO A 46 5.29 -3.89 15.86
N ASN A 47 5.35 -2.74 16.53
CA ASN A 47 4.76 -2.51 17.85
C ASN A 47 3.42 -1.74 17.81
N VAL A 48 2.83 -1.58 16.61
CA VAL A 48 1.44 -1.18 16.43
C VAL A 48 0.51 -2.37 16.72
N TYR A 49 -0.61 -2.15 17.41
CA TYR A 49 -1.64 -3.19 17.57
C TYR A 49 -2.32 -3.58 16.25
N LYS A 50 -2.66 -4.86 16.13
CA LYS A 50 -3.37 -5.43 14.99
C LYS A 50 -4.76 -4.82 14.80
N THR A 51 -5.45 -4.41 15.87
CA THR A 51 -6.71 -3.62 15.86
C THR A 51 -6.67 -2.31 15.08
N GLN A 52 -5.52 -1.95 14.51
CA GLN A 52 -5.35 -0.70 13.77
C GLN A 52 -5.30 -0.93 12.25
N GLY A 53 -5.54 -2.16 11.79
CA GLY A 53 -5.82 -2.43 10.37
C GLY A 53 -4.86 -3.36 9.64
N ASP A 54 -3.65 -3.55 10.16
CA ASP A 54 -2.61 -4.35 9.51
C ASP A 54 -2.52 -5.75 10.14
N ALA A 55 -3.05 -6.75 9.43
CA ALA A 55 -3.13 -8.11 9.93
C ALA A 55 -1.78 -8.83 9.99
N TYR A 56 -0.77 -8.39 9.24
CA TYR A 56 0.43 -9.19 8.98
C TYR A 56 1.77 -8.53 9.38
N SER A 57 1.83 -7.21 9.58
CA SER A 57 3.07 -6.53 10.01
C SER A 57 3.12 -6.15 11.49
N SER A 58 1.98 -6.17 12.18
CA SER A 58 1.87 -5.95 13.63
C SER A 58 2.17 -7.23 14.40
N ARG A 59 3.01 -7.18 15.43
CA ARG A 59 3.32 -8.35 16.28
C ARG A 59 2.23 -8.68 17.29
N TYR A 60 1.43 -7.68 17.65
CA TYR A 60 0.64 -7.73 18.87
C TYR A 60 -0.83 -7.46 18.61
N CYS A 61 -1.65 -8.16 19.37
CA CYS A 61 -3.07 -7.95 19.45
C CYS A 61 -3.40 -7.21 20.76
N GLN A 62 -4.41 -6.35 20.71
CA GLN A 62 -4.97 -5.65 21.86
C GLN A 62 -6.02 -6.50 22.59
N GLY A 63 -6.64 -7.45 21.90
CA GLY A 63 -7.66 -8.37 22.40
C GLY A 63 -8.94 -8.32 21.57
N GLY A 64 -9.44 -9.49 21.18
CA GLY A 64 -10.70 -9.63 20.45
C GLY A 64 -10.56 -9.58 18.92
N GLU A 65 -9.37 -9.34 18.38
CA GLU A 65 -9.11 -9.49 16.95
C GLU A 65 -9.04 -10.97 16.54
N ASP A 66 -9.37 -11.25 15.28
CA ASP A 66 -9.20 -12.57 14.70
C ASP A 66 -7.71 -12.87 14.47
N GLY A 67 -7.32 -14.16 14.48
CA GLY A 67 -5.93 -14.58 14.24
C GLY A 67 -4.97 -14.22 15.37
N CYS A 68 -5.43 -14.25 16.62
CA CYS A 68 -4.63 -13.93 17.80
C CYS A 68 -4.73 -15.01 18.88
N THR A 69 -3.59 -15.32 19.50
CA THR A 69 -3.50 -16.11 20.73
C THR A 69 -3.04 -15.20 21.86
N GLY A 70 -3.99 -14.81 22.73
CA GLY A 70 -3.73 -13.83 23.79
C GLY A 70 -3.41 -12.45 23.20
N THR A 71 -2.20 -11.94 23.45
CA THR A 71 -1.71 -10.65 22.90
C THR A 71 -0.79 -10.82 21.70
N THR A 72 -0.61 -12.05 21.23
CA THR A 72 0.25 -12.37 20.07
C THR A 72 -0.58 -12.40 18.80
N ASN A 73 -0.09 -11.75 17.75
CA ASN A 73 -0.64 -11.91 16.41
C ASN A 73 -0.07 -13.17 15.77
N ASP A 74 -0.90 -14.20 15.61
CA ASP A 74 -0.48 -15.47 15.02
C ASP A 74 -0.28 -15.37 13.50
N GLU A 75 -0.79 -14.30 12.89
CA GLU A 75 -0.66 -14.01 11.46
C GLU A 75 0.55 -13.12 11.14
N PHE A 76 1.31 -12.65 12.15
CA PHE A 76 2.48 -11.81 11.89
C PHE A 76 3.48 -12.53 10.95
N ASP A 77 3.83 -11.87 9.85
CA ASP A 77 4.80 -12.38 8.88
C ASP A 77 6.03 -11.48 8.84
N PRO A 78 7.19 -11.94 9.32
CA PRO A 78 8.40 -11.13 9.36
C PRO A 78 8.95 -10.78 7.98
N ARG A 79 8.46 -11.41 6.91
CA ARG A 79 8.83 -11.06 5.52
C ARG A 79 8.12 -9.81 5.02
N GLY A 80 7.09 -9.35 5.74
CA GLY A 80 6.29 -8.17 5.43
C GLY A 80 5.37 -8.37 4.21
N TYR A 81 5.19 -7.29 3.46
CA TYR A 81 4.36 -7.28 2.25
C TYR A 81 5.22 -7.37 0.98
N PHE A 82 4.66 -7.98 -0.05
CA PHE A 82 5.24 -7.97 -1.39
C PHE A 82 4.30 -7.24 -2.34
N TYR A 83 4.86 -6.37 -3.16
CA TYR A 83 4.19 -5.75 -4.30
C TYR A 83 4.85 -6.23 -5.58
N VAL A 84 4.04 -6.59 -6.57
CA VAL A 84 4.48 -6.95 -7.91
C VAL A 84 4.64 -5.69 -8.75
N VAL A 85 5.84 -5.50 -9.29
CA VAL A 85 6.11 -4.65 -10.45
C VAL A 85 6.16 -5.57 -11.67
N ARG A 86 5.07 -5.66 -12.40
CA ARG A 86 4.97 -6.51 -13.59
C ARG A 86 5.57 -5.80 -14.78
N VAL A 87 6.50 -6.48 -15.44
CA VAL A 87 7.20 -6.00 -16.64
C VAL A 87 6.67 -6.77 -17.85
N GLY A 88 6.00 -6.06 -18.76
CA GLY A 88 5.59 -6.57 -20.06
C GLY A 88 6.74 -6.60 -21.07
N ALA A 89 6.55 -7.32 -22.18
CA ALA A 89 7.58 -7.54 -23.19
C ALA A 89 8.21 -6.25 -23.73
N ALA A 90 7.43 -5.18 -23.91
CA ALA A 90 7.94 -3.90 -24.42
C ALA A 90 8.89 -3.18 -23.46
N ALA A 91 8.87 -3.51 -22.17
CA ALA A 91 9.76 -2.94 -21.15
C ALA A 91 11.06 -3.75 -20.95
N VAL A 92 11.22 -4.89 -21.62
CA VAL A 92 12.47 -5.66 -21.60
C VAL A 92 13.57 -4.87 -22.30
N GLY A 93 14.74 -4.76 -21.65
CA GLY A 93 15.86 -3.96 -22.13
C GLY A 93 15.67 -2.45 -21.98
N GLN A 94 14.55 -1.98 -21.44
CA GLN A 94 14.30 -0.56 -21.17
C GLN A 94 14.60 -0.23 -19.70
N PRO A 95 15.17 0.94 -19.38
CA PRO A 95 15.27 1.41 -18.02
C PRO A 95 13.87 1.56 -17.39
N VAL A 96 13.69 0.97 -16.21
CA VAL A 96 12.51 1.12 -15.36
C VAL A 96 12.95 1.77 -14.06
N THR A 97 12.40 2.95 -13.77
CA THR A 97 12.63 3.67 -12.52
C THR A 97 11.47 3.41 -11.56
N LEU A 98 11.78 2.78 -10.43
CA LEU A 98 10.83 2.57 -9.35
C LEU A 98 10.91 3.74 -8.37
N GLN A 99 9.77 4.38 -8.12
CA GLN A 99 9.66 5.54 -7.24
C GLN A 99 8.65 5.28 -6.13
N LEU A 100 8.93 5.87 -4.98
CA LEU A 100 8.09 5.81 -3.79
C LEU A 100 7.72 7.23 -3.37
N TYR A 101 6.45 7.49 -3.11
CA TYR A 101 6.02 8.74 -2.51
C TYR A 101 5.93 8.57 -1.00
N ASP A 102 6.51 9.50 -0.26
CA ASP A 102 6.52 9.52 1.21
C ASP A 102 6.95 8.17 1.83
N PRO A 103 8.11 7.61 1.44
CA PRO A 103 8.49 6.27 1.88
C PRO A 103 8.94 6.20 3.35
N ALA A 104 9.07 7.34 4.02
CA ALA A 104 9.49 7.44 5.41
C ALA A 104 8.27 7.73 6.28
N TYR A 105 8.17 7.07 7.43
CA TYR A 105 7.21 7.46 8.45
C TYR A 105 7.45 8.91 8.90
N VAL A 106 6.47 9.79 8.79
CA VAL A 106 6.52 11.17 9.30
C VAL A 106 5.25 11.46 10.10
N ALA A 107 5.36 11.59 11.42
CA ALA A 107 4.21 11.74 12.31
C ALA A 107 3.37 13.01 12.01
N THR A 108 2.35 12.89 11.16
CA THR A 108 1.47 13.98 10.71
C THR A 108 0.03 13.81 11.17
N GLY A 109 -0.32 12.61 11.66
CA GLY A 109 -1.68 12.19 11.98
C GLY A 109 -2.43 11.72 10.73
N THR A 110 -3.48 10.93 10.94
CA THR A 110 -4.26 10.26 9.89
C THR A 110 -4.69 11.15 8.72
N ARG A 111 -5.01 12.42 9.02
CA ARG A 111 -5.44 13.41 8.04
C ARG A 111 -4.45 14.57 7.87
N CYS A 112 -3.19 14.42 8.29
CA CYS A 112 -2.17 15.49 8.27
C CYS A 112 -2.59 16.77 9.02
N SER A 113 -3.28 16.62 10.15
CA SER A 113 -3.72 17.74 10.98
C SER A 113 -2.69 18.15 12.05
N ALA A 114 -1.74 17.26 12.38
CA ALA A 114 -0.81 17.47 13.49
C ALA A 114 0.47 18.23 13.08
N ALA A 115 1.01 17.96 11.89
CA ALA A 115 2.30 18.48 11.46
C ALA A 115 2.32 18.85 9.96
N PRO A 116 3.21 19.75 9.51
CA PRO A 116 4.23 20.46 10.30
C PRO A 116 3.64 21.47 11.28
N THR A 117 4.26 21.59 12.46
CA THR A 117 3.94 22.67 13.39
C THR A 117 4.54 24.01 12.90
N GLY A 118 3.96 25.13 13.34
CA GLY A 118 4.33 26.46 12.83
C GLY A 118 3.45 26.90 11.64
N THR A 119 3.95 27.88 10.88
CA THR A 119 3.18 28.50 9.77
C THR A 119 3.86 28.27 8.43
N VAL A 120 3.14 27.64 7.49
CA VAL A 120 3.58 27.48 6.10
C VAL A 120 3.10 28.65 5.25
N ASN A 121 4.00 29.57 4.90
CA ASN A 121 3.64 30.85 4.27
C ASN A 121 4.49 31.27 3.06
N LEU A 122 5.37 30.42 2.55
CA LEU A 122 6.15 30.69 1.33
C LEU A 122 6.08 29.49 0.41
N LEU A 123 6.11 29.72 -0.90
CA LEU A 123 6.09 28.66 -1.92
C LEU A 123 7.43 27.91 -2.03
N ASN A 124 8.53 28.61 -1.76
CA ASN A 124 9.89 28.07 -1.81
C ASN A 124 10.45 27.95 -0.39
N TRP A 125 10.48 26.72 0.13
CA TRP A 125 11.04 26.45 1.46
C TRP A 125 12.38 25.74 1.40
N ASN A 126 12.56 24.85 0.43
CA ASN A 126 13.75 24.05 0.33
C ASN A 126 13.98 23.61 -1.14
N PRO A 127 15.16 23.04 -1.46
CA PRO A 127 15.49 22.66 -2.82
C PRO A 127 14.48 21.67 -3.45
N PHE A 128 13.78 20.88 -2.64
CA PHE A 128 12.83 19.88 -3.10
C PHE A 128 11.42 20.42 -3.27
N THR A 129 11.14 21.63 -2.77
CA THR A 129 9.81 22.24 -2.71
C THR A 129 9.94 23.73 -2.99
N THR A 130 10.12 24.06 -4.27
CA THR A 130 10.44 25.43 -4.73
C THR A 130 9.21 26.23 -5.17
N LEU A 131 8.09 25.57 -5.47
CA LEU A 131 6.91 26.21 -6.07
C LEU A 131 5.59 25.94 -5.34
N ASP A 132 5.54 24.95 -4.45
CA ASP A 132 4.27 24.44 -3.91
C ASP A 132 4.29 24.16 -2.41
N ALA A 133 5.25 24.70 -1.64
CA ALA A 133 5.37 24.39 -0.21
C ALA A 133 4.11 24.70 0.61
N ILE A 134 3.41 25.79 0.29
CA ILE A 134 2.15 26.16 0.94
C ILE A 134 1.12 25.03 0.81
N THR A 135 0.97 24.44 -0.37
CA THR A 135 0.00 23.37 -0.61
C THR A 135 0.53 22.02 -0.16
N ARG A 136 1.78 21.69 -0.48
CA ARG A 136 2.42 20.41 -0.16
C ARG A 136 2.47 20.15 1.33
N TYR A 137 2.82 21.17 2.12
CA TYR A 137 2.95 21.06 3.58
C TYR A 137 1.74 21.62 4.34
N ALA A 138 0.64 21.94 3.66
CA ALA A 138 -0.56 22.43 4.32
C ALA A 138 -1.09 21.38 5.30
N ARG A 139 -1.26 21.79 6.55
CA ARG A 139 -2.03 21.01 7.52
C ARG A 139 -3.50 21.03 7.16
N THR A 140 -4.14 19.88 7.32
CA THR A 140 -5.59 19.76 7.15
C THR A 140 -6.28 20.36 8.38
N ALA A 141 -7.21 21.30 8.15
CA ALA A 141 -8.04 21.84 9.21
C ALA A 141 -8.92 20.73 9.84
N THR A 142 -9.27 20.88 11.11
CA THR A 142 -10.14 19.91 11.81
C THR A 142 -11.45 19.71 11.04
N GLY A 143 -11.75 18.45 10.68
CA GLY A 143 -12.96 18.07 9.94
C GLY A 143 -12.92 18.37 8.43
N ALA A 144 -11.80 18.90 7.90
CA ALA A 144 -11.65 19.15 6.47
C ALA A 144 -11.05 17.95 5.73
N THR A 145 -11.23 17.93 4.41
CA THR A 145 -10.63 16.93 3.50
C THR A 145 -9.12 17.14 3.41
N PRO A 146 -8.31 16.07 3.54
CA PRO A 146 -6.87 16.15 3.29
C PRO A 146 -6.58 16.58 1.86
N ASN A 147 -5.51 17.36 1.68
CA ASN A 147 -5.05 17.70 0.35
C ASN A 147 -4.39 16.47 -0.33
N GLY A 148 -4.13 16.58 -1.63
CA GLY A 148 -3.57 15.49 -2.43
C GLY A 148 -2.17 15.02 -2.02
N PHE A 149 -1.42 15.76 -1.20
CA PHE A 149 -0.09 15.38 -0.71
C PHE A 149 -0.12 14.60 0.60
N CYS A 150 -1.25 14.59 1.30
CA CYS A 150 -1.38 13.98 2.61
C CYS A 150 -1.51 12.45 2.56
N SER A 151 -0.41 11.77 2.84
CA SER A 151 -0.34 10.33 3.12
C SER A 151 -1.01 9.94 4.44
N GLY A 152 -0.86 10.79 5.47
CA GLY A 152 -1.55 10.67 6.75
C GLY A 152 -0.84 9.82 7.79
N ASP A 153 0.49 9.71 7.77
CA ASP A 153 1.25 8.90 8.72
C ASP A 153 0.87 9.13 10.18
N GLU A 154 0.49 8.06 10.87
CA GLU A 154 -0.12 8.13 12.19
C GLU A 154 0.86 7.67 13.28
N PRO A 155 1.11 8.50 14.32
CA PRO A 155 1.88 8.08 15.49
C PRO A 155 1.21 7.05 16.40
N ASN A 156 0.07 6.52 15.97
CA ASN A 156 -0.77 5.52 16.62
C ASN A 156 -1.04 5.79 18.11
N SER A 157 -2.27 6.23 18.42
CA SER A 157 -2.67 6.49 19.81
C SER A 157 -2.76 5.22 20.69
N GLY A 158 -2.80 4.03 20.08
CA GLY A 158 -2.77 2.71 20.72
C GLY A 158 -1.34 2.14 20.86
N LEU A 159 -0.41 2.92 21.41
CA LEU A 159 0.95 2.42 21.65
C LEU A 159 0.92 1.19 22.55
N ARG A 160 1.53 0.07 22.10
CA ARG A 160 1.65 -1.10 22.98
C ARG A 160 2.41 -0.78 24.26
N GLN A 161 3.54 -0.08 24.15
CA GLN A 161 4.36 0.36 25.27
C GLN A 161 5.21 1.59 24.90
N GLY A 162 5.47 2.44 25.90
CA GLY A 162 6.55 3.43 25.88
C GLY A 162 6.25 4.72 25.10
N ALA A 163 7.33 5.47 24.84
CA ALA A 163 7.28 6.67 24.01
C ALA A 163 7.22 6.32 22.51
N GLU A 164 6.77 7.27 21.69
CA GLU A 164 6.79 7.15 20.24
C GLU A 164 8.19 6.75 19.74
N THR A 165 8.26 5.69 18.92
CA THR A 165 9.47 5.19 18.29
C THR A 165 9.21 5.19 16.79
N ALA A 166 9.93 6.04 16.08
CA ALA A 166 9.75 6.21 14.65
C ALA A 166 10.00 4.89 13.90
N THR A 167 9.04 4.47 13.09
CA THR A 167 9.13 3.25 12.30
C THR A 167 10.16 3.42 11.19
N VAL A 168 11.08 2.47 11.05
CA VAL A 168 11.94 2.36 9.86
C VAL A 168 11.20 1.55 8.81
N THR A 169 11.10 2.07 7.59
CA THR A 169 10.50 1.32 6.47
C THR A 169 11.57 0.93 5.46
N SER A 170 11.60 -0.34 5.13
CA SER A 170 12.61 -0.98 4.29
C SER A 170 11.99 -1.50 3.01
N PHE A 171 12.63 -1.21 1.89
CA PHE A 171 12.19 -1.60 0.55
C PHE A 171 13.31 -2.34 -0.16
N GLY A 172 13.02 -3.51 -0.71
CA GLY A 172 13.98 -4.29 -1.50
C GLY A 172 13.34 -4.88 -2.74
N LEU A 173 13.92 -4.66 -3.91
CA LEU A 173 13.42 -5.24 -5.16
C LEU A 173 14.09 -6.60 -5.44
N ARG A 174 13.27 -7.58 -5.80
CA ARG A 174 13.70 -8.90 -6.27
C ARG A 174 13.33 -9.07 -7.73
N GLY A 175 14.16 -9.82 -8.46
CA GLY A 175 13.93 -10.15 -9.85
C GLY A 175 12.79 -11.18 -10.03
N PRO A 176 12.51 -11.55 -11.28
CA PRO A 176 11.51 -12.58 -11.59
C PRO A 176 11.99 -13.99 -11.24
N ILE A 177 11.06 -14.83 -10.79
CA ILE A 177 11.27 -16.26 -10.54
C ILE A 177 10.10 -17.09 -11.08
N ASP A 178 10.39 -18.29 -11.57
CA ASP A 178 9.40 -19.14 -12.24
C ASP A 178 8.44 -19.82 -11.25
N THR A 179 8.88 -20.03 -9.99
CA THR A 179 8.04 -20.57 -8.91
C THR A 179 6.98 -19.58 -8.41
N MET A 180 7.09 -18.31 -8.81
CA MET A 180 6.29 -17.19 -8.33
C MET A 180 6.33 -16.99 -6.80
N GLN A 181 7.29 -17.58 -6.10
CA GLN A 181 7.48 -17.39 -4.66
C GLN A 181 8.35 -16.16 -4.41
N PRO A 182 7.80 -15.02 -3.95
CA PRO A 182 8.55 -13.75 -3.90
C PRO A 182 9.79 -13.80 -3.01
N SER A 183 9.74 -14.54 -1.90
CA SER A 183 10.87 -14.66 -0.97
C SER A 183 12.05 -15.46 -1.52
N ALA A 184 11.80 -16.36 -2.48
CA ALA A 184 12.84 -17.15 -3.16
C ALA A 184 13.42 -16.41 -4.38
N ALA A 185 12.77 -15.35 -4.84
CA ALA A 185 13.22 -14.59 -5.99
C ALA A 185 14.56 -13.89 -5.73
N PRO A 186 15.47 -13.87 -6.74
CA PRO A 186 16.82 -13.35 -6.58
C PRO A 186 16.81 -11.85 -6.26
N PRO A 187 17.48 -11.39 -5.18
CA PRO A 187 17.58 -9.97 -4.86
C PRO A 187 18.28 -9.16 -5.95
N ILE A 188 17.75 -7.98 -6.26
CA ILE A 188 18.48 -6.95 -7.01
C ILE A 188 19.19 -6.10 -5.94
N THR A 189 20.41 -6.49 -5.58
CA THR A 189 21.13 -5.97 -4.40
C THR A 189 21.43 -4.46 -4.45
N THR A 190 21.40 -3.85 -5.64
CA THR A 190 21.51 -2.39 -5.85
C THR A 190 20.19 -1.64 -5.60
N CYS A 191 19.07 -2.35 -5.63
CA CYS A 191 17.70 -1.87 -5.43
C CYS A 191 17.20 -2.17 -4.01
N VAL A 192 17.95 -1.73 -3.00
CA VAL A 192 17.54 -1.79 -1.59
C VAL A 192 17.70 -0.45 -0.92
N ARG A 193 16.64 0.01 -0.25
CA ARG A 193 16.59 1.30 0.44
C ARG A 193 15.87 1.17 1.78
N GLN A 194 16.33 1.92 2.77
CA GLN A 194 15.64 2.09 4.04
C GLN A 194 15.42 3.58 4.32
N TYR A 195 14.31 3.87 4.99
CA TYR A 195 13.88 5.22 5.31
C TYR A 195 13.61 5.29 6.81
N PRO A 196 14.45 6.02 7.58
CA PRO A 196 14.20 6.25 8.99
C PRO A 196 12.99 7.17 9.14
N GLY A 197 12.17 6.90 10.16
CA GLY A 197 11.02 7.76 10.44
C GLY A 197 11.39 9.03 11.22
N PHE A 198 10.43 9.96 11.28
CA PHE A 198 10.53 11.25 11.96
C PHE A 198 9.34 11.43 12.91
N LEU A 199 9.64 11.70 14.17
CA LEU A 199 8.67 11.94 15.24
C LEU A 199 8.02 13.32 15.09
N ALA A 200 6.83 13.51 15.67
CA ALA A 200 6.06 14.74 15.49
C ALA A 200 6.83 16.02 15.88
N ALA A 201 7.64 15.94 16.95
CA ALA A 201 8.47 17.05 17.43
C ALA A 201 9.56 17.48 16.42
N GLN A 202 9.92 16.62 15.47
CA GLN A 202 10.92 16.90 14.44
C GLN A 202 10.32 17.57 13.20
N VAL A 203 8.99 17.60 13.07
CA VAL A 203 8.28 18.03 11.86
C VAL A 203 7.70 19.43 12.07
N THR A 204 8.50 20.44 11.72
CA THR A 204 8.21 21.86 11.95
C THR A 204 8.45 22.69 10.70
N ASP A 205 7.87 23.88 10.62
CA ASP A 205 8.17 24.84 9.56
C ASP A 205 9.66 25.20 9.49
N LEU A 206 10.33 25.32 10.65
CA LEU A 206 11.77 25.65 10.73
C LEU A 206 12.65 24.54 10.18
N THR A 207 12.33 23.27 10.47
CA THR A 207 13.09 22.11 10.01
C THR A 207 12.92 21.84 8.51
N LEU A 208 11.85 22.35 7.89
CA LEU A 208 11.61 22.24 6.46
C LEU A 208 12.14 23.43 5.65
N ARG A 209 12.55 24.53 6.31
CA ARG A 209 13.00 25.77 5.65
C ARG A 209 14.52 25.83 5.55
N SER A 210 15.04 25.71 4.33
CA SER A 210 16.48 25.69 4.00
C SER A 210 17.28 26.91 4.43
N THR A 211 16.62 28.05 4.67
CA THR A 211 17.25 29.28 5.18
C THR A 211 17.33 29.34 6.69
N ASN A 212 16.77 28.37 7.41
CA ASN A 212 16.79 28.31 8.87
C ASN A 212 17.93 27.41 9.39
N ALA A 213 18.50 27.76 10.53
CA ALA A 213 19.57 26.96 11.16
C ALA A 213 19.10 25.55 11.62
N ALA A 214 17.81 25.38 11.88
CA ALA A 214 17.22 24.09 12.26
C ALA A 214 16.88 23.20 11.04
N TYR A 215 17.20 23.64 9.82
CA TYR A 215 16.89 22.91 8.60
C TYR A 215 17.39 21.46 8.64
N ASN A 216 16.48 20.53 8.39
CA ASN A 216 16.75 19.12 8.29
C ASN A 216 16.56 18.69 6.83
N SER A 217 17.65 18.65 6.08
CA SER A 217 17.64 18.27 4.66
C SER A 217 17.10 16.85 4.43
N ARG A 218 17.25 15.96 5.41
CA ARG A 218 16.80 14.57 5.34
C ARG A 218 15.29 14.48 5.43
N LEU A 219 14.69 15.20 6.38
CA LEU A 219 13.24 15.30 6.48
C LEU A 219 12.67 15.94 5.22
N ALA A 220 13.23 17.09 4.80
CA ALA A 220 12.75 17.79 3.61
C ALA A 220 12.88 16.98 2.31
N GLY A 221 13.89 16.10 2.23
CA GLY A 221 14.12 15.21 1.09
C GLY A 221 13.14 14.04 0.97
N LEU A 222 12.43 13.70 2.05
CA LEU A 222 11.55 12.53 2.15
C LEU A 222 10.08 12.92 2.31
N PHE A 223 9.80 13.90 3.17
CA PHE A 223 8.46 14.25 3.60
C PHE A 223 7.63 14.83 2.46
N HIS A 224 6.57 14.11 2.09
CA HIS A 224 5.69 14.43 0.97
C HIS A 224 6.47 14.60 -0.34
N GLN A 225 7.45 13.72 -0.59
CA GLN A 225 8.27 13.72 -1.81
C GLN A 225 8.24 12.38 -2.53
N TRP A 226 8.37 12.42 -3.86
CA TRP A 226 8.75 11.23 -4.63
C TRP A 226 10.26 10.99 -4.53
N VAL A 227 10.64 9.80 -4.10
CA VAL A 227 12.03 9.35 -4.04
C VAL A 227 12.24 8.21 -5.02
N THR A 228 13.32 8.29 -5.80
CA THR A 228 13.75 7.16 -6.62
C THR A 228 14.34 6.08 -5.73
N MET A 229 13.66 4.93 -5.66
CA MET A 229 14.17 3.75 -4.95
C MET A 229 15.36 3.17 -5.72
N CYS A 230 15.15 2.89 -7.00
CA CYS A 230 16.21 2.50 -7.92
C CYS A 230 15.78 2.61 -9.39
N THR A 231 16.74 2.47 -10.29
CA THR A 231 16.48 2.20 -11.71
C THR A 231 17.12 0.87 -12.04
N PHE A 232 16.38 -0.01 -12.72
CA PHE A 232 16.84 -1.32 -13.17
C PHE A 232 16.46 -1.52 -14.63
N THR A 233 17.12 -2.46 -15.31
CA THR A 233 16.82 -2.82 -16.70
C THR A 233 16.41 -4.29 -16.74
N PRO A 234 15.12 -4.60 -16.93
CA PRO A 234 14.66 -5.99 -16.97
C PRO A 234 15.28 -6.75 -18.15
N THR A 235 15.78 -7.96 -17.89
CA THR A 235 16.32 -8.84 -18.95
C THR A 235 15.27 -9.80 -19.52
N ARG A 236 14.13 -9.94 -18.84
CA ARG A 236 12.98 -10.72 -19.27
C ARG A 236 11.69 -10.09 -18.77
N ALA A 237 10.59 -10.37 -19.45
CA ALA A 237 9.26 -10.04 -18.95
C ALA A 237 8.94 -10.91 -17.72
N GLY A 238 8.09 -10.39 -16.84
CA GLY A 238 7.65 -11.09 -15.63
C GLY A 238 7.53 -10.19 -14.41
N ASP A 239 7.29 -10.84 -13.28
CA ASP A 239 6.99 -10.19 -12.01
C ASP A 239 8.27 -9.91 -11.24
N HIS A 240 8.55 -8.63 -10.97
CA HIS A 240 9.55 -8.24 -9.99
C HIS A 240 8.85 -7.99 -8.66
N TYR A 241 9.48 -8.35 -7.55
CA TYR A 241 8.83 -8.29 -6.23
C TYR A 241 9.48 -7.23 -5.36
N LEU A 242 8.75 -6.15 -5.10
CA LEU A 242 9.08 -5.14 -4.11
C LEU A 242 8.67 -5.64 -2.73
N GLN A 243 9.65 -6.02 -1.92
CA GLN A 243 9.47 -6.41 -0.53
C GLN A 243 9.47 -5.17 0.37
N VAL A 244 8.46 -5.04 1.23
CA VAL A 244 8.30 -3.93 2.18
C VAL A 244 8.26 -4.48 3.61
N ARG A 245 9.16 -3.98 4.46
CA ARG A 245 9.35 -4.47 5.84
C ARG A 245 9.57 -3.34 6.83
N THR A 246 9.14 -3.55 8.07
CA THR A 246 9.32 -2.61 9.20
C THR A 246 10.03 -3.25 10.39
N ASN A 247 10.42 -4.53 10.27
CA ASN A 247 11.11 -5.30 11.31
C ASN A 247 12.59 -5.57 10.97
N VAL A 248 13.20 -4.70 10.18
CA VAL A 248 14.63 -4.77 9.80
C VAL A 248 15.31 -3.53 10.35
N ALA A 249 16.39 -3.73 11.12
CA ALA A 249 17.15 -2.63 11.69
C ALA A 249 17.69 -1.69 10.59
N LEU A 250 17.78 -0.40 10.89
CA LEU A 250 18.40 0.56 9.98
C LEU A 250 19.88 0.19 9.78
N GLY A 251 20.32 0.08 8.54
CA GLY A 251 21.69 -0.28 8.23
C GLY A 251 22.14 0.19 6.84
N GLY A 252 23.39 -0.14 6.50
CA GLY A 252 24.01 0.27 5.23
C GLY A 252 24.56 1.70 5.27
N SER A 253 24.58 2.35 4.11
CA SER A 253 25.16 3.69 3.95
C SER A 253 24.09 4.76 3.82
N GLN A 254 24.23 5.81 4.62
CA GLN A 254 23.37 6.99 4.60
C GLN A 254 23.73 7.93 3.44
N GLY A 255 22.74 8.31 2.64
CA GLY A 255 22.83 9.39 1.66
C GLY A 255 22.50 10.77 2.24
N ALA A 256 22.80 11.82 1.48
CA ALA A 256 22.57 13.22 1.87
C ALA A 256 21.09 13.57 2.09
N ASP A 257 20.20 12.79 1.46
CA ASP A 257 18.77 13.05 1.34
C ASP A 257 17.92 12.28 2.36
N GLY A 258 18.54 11.69 3.38
CA GLY A 258 17.85 10.85 4.37
C GLY A 258 17.61 9.40 3.95
N VAL A 259 17.94 9.06 2.70
CA VAL A 259 17.83 7.71 2.15
C VAL A 259 19.01 6.85 2.60
N TRP A 260 18.76 5.65 3.11
CA TRP A 260 19.79 4.65 3.41
C TRP A 260 19.80 3.55 2.35
N SER A 261 20.97 3.02 2.03
CA SER A 261 21.13 2.03 0.95
C SER A 261 22.09 0.90 1.33
N GLY A 262 21.93 -0.25 0.68
CA GLY A 262 22.87 -1.37 0.77
C GLY A 262 22.64 -2.36 1.94
N ASN A 263 21.64 -2.15 2.80
CA ASN A 263 21.33 -3.13 3.84
C ASN A 263 20.67 -4.40 3.26
N GLN A 264 21.47 -5.46 3.06
CA GLN A 264 20.98 -6.72 2.49
C GLN A 264 20.12 -7.54 3.46
N GLN A 265 20.06 -7.19 4.75
CA GLN A 265 19.18 -7.86 5.73
C GLN A 265 17.71 -7.76 5.35
N VAL A 266 17.32 -6.73 4.58
CA VAL A 266 15.99 -6.61 3.98
C VAL A 266 15.61 -7.90 3.22
N PHE A 267 16.59 -8.52 2.54
CA PHE A 267 16.39 -9.76 1.80
C PHE A 267 16.72 -11.02 2.59
N SER A 268 17.79 -11.01 3.39
CA SER A 268 18.39 -12.22 3.98
C SER A 268 17.92 -12.55 5.39
N GLN A 269 17.33 -11.60 6.11
CA GLN A 269 16.79 -11.86 7.45
C GLN A 269 15.56 -12.77 7.34
N ALA A 270 15.70 -14.01 7.81
CA ALA A 270 14.69 -15.06 7.68
C ALA A 270 13.49 -14.90 8.63
N GLY A 271 13.69 -14.24 9.78
CA GLY A 271 12.69 -14.12 10.84
C GLY A 271 12.53 -12.69 11.34
N ASP A 272 11.87 -12.55 12.49
CA ASP A 272 11.67 -11.26 13.14
C ASP A 272 12.91 -10.79 13.87
N ASP A 273 13.19 -9.48 13.83
CA ASP A 273 14.19 -8.85 14.68
C ASP A 273 13.47 -8.13 15.84
N LEU A 274 13.40 -8.80 16.98
CA LEU A 274 12.71 -8.30 18.18
C LEU A 274 13.36 -7.05 18.78
N SER A 275 14.57 -6.69 18.37
CA SER A 275 15.21 -5.43 18.78
C SER A 275 14.67 -4.22 18.01
N VAL A 276 14.09 -4.45 16.83
CA VAL A 276 13.48 -3.41 16.01
C VAL A 276 12.10 -3.09 16.57
N SER A 277 11.94 -1.87 17.05
CA SER A 277 10.66 -1.28 17.44
C SER A 277 10.12 -0.42 16.30
N GLY A 278 8.94 0.17 16.52
CA GLY A 278 8.27 1.05 15.58
C GLY A 278 6.78 1.05 15.90
N ASN A 279 6.25 2.21 16.24
CA ASN A 279 4.84 2.38 16.57
C ASN A 279 4.10 3.35 15.66
N GLY A 280 4.77 3.82 14.61
CA GLY A 280 4.14 4.58 13.54
C GLY A 280 3.63 3.70 12.40
N SER A 281 2.52 4.10 11.79
CA SER A 281 2.03 3.53 10.53
C SER A 281 2.52 4.39 9.36
N ASN A 282 3.31 3.79 8.45
CA ASN A 282 3.82 4.47 7.27
C ASN A 282 2.89 4.25 6.08
N ARG A 283 2.53 5.33 5.40
CA ARG A 283 1.61 5.36 4.27
C ARG A 283 2.31 5.97 3.07
N PHE A 284 2.36 5.22 1.98
CA PHE A 284 3.17 5.56 0.83
C PHE A 284 2.42 5.27 -0.48
N SER A 285 3.02 5.66 -1.60
CA SER A 285 2.58 5.23 -2.92
C SER A 285 3.75 4.74 -3.75
N VAL A 286 3.47 3.87 -4.70
CA VAL A 286 4.49 3.21 -5.53
C VAL A 286 4.17 3.47 -6.99
N ARG A 287 5.18 3.81 -7.80
CA ARG A 287 5.04 3.83 -9.25
C ARG A 287 6.28 3.32 -9.96
N ALA A 288 6.07 2.66 -11.08
CA ALA A 288 7.11 2.24 -12.01
C ALA A 288 7.01 3.10 -13.27
N VAL A 289 8.12 3.76 -13.64
CA VAL A 289 8.16 4.70 -14.76
C VAL A 289 9.19 4.25 -15.77
N SER A 290 8.82 4.32 -17.05
CA SER A 290 9.70 4.08 -18.19
C SER A 290 9.17 4.85 -19.41
N ASN A 291 9.94 4.90 -20.49
CA ASN A 291 9.43 5.38 -21.78
C ASN A 291 8.29 4.52 -22.33
N VAL A 292 8.10 3.32 -21.75
CA VAL A 292 7.05 2.35 -22.07
C VAL A 292 6.21 2.02 -20.83
N SER A 293 5.88 3.02 -19.99
CA SER A 293 5.08 2.83 -18.77
C SER A 293 3.77 2.06 -18.96
N GLY A 294 3.16 2.10 -20.14
CA GLY A 294 1.97 1.29 -20.46
C GLY A 294 2.21 -0.23 -20.47
N ALA A 295 3.46 -0.68 -20.47
CA ALA A 295 3.87 -2.08 -20.32
C ALA A 295 4.23 -2.45 -18.88
N LEU A 296 3.97 -1.57 -17.90
CA LEU A 296 4.25 -1.78 -16.49
C LEU A 296 2.95 -1.76 -15.68
N SER A 297 2.89 -2.57 -14.62
CA SER A 297 1.82 -2.45 -13.62
C SER A 297 2.33 -2.68 -12.20
N VAL A 298 1.71 -2.05 -11.21
CA VAL A 298 2.03 -2.21 -9.78
C VAL A 298 0.82 -2.71 -9.01
N SER A 299 0.99 -3.80 -8.26
CA SER A 299 -0.10 -4.45 -7.52
C SER A 299 0.45 -5.18 -6.28
N GLY A 300 -0.33 -5.42 -5.23
CA GLY A 300 0.06 -6.30 -4.11
C GLY A 300 0.12 -7.78 -4.50
N TRP A 301 0.98 -8.57 -3.86
CA TRP A 301 1.06 -10.03 -4.03
C TRP A 301 0.31 -10.72 -2.90
N GLU A 302 -0.75 -11.48 -3.23
CA GLU A 302 -1.67 -12.21 -2.32
C GLU A 302 -2.43 -11.36 -1.29
N ARG A 303 -1.74 -10.44 -0.62
CA ARG A 303 -2.24 -9.54 0.42
C ARG A 303 -1.70 -8.12 0.23
N MET A 304 -2.46 -7.13 0.67
CA MET A 304 -2.05 -5.73 0.68
C MET A 304 -2.77 -4.99 1.79
N THR A 305 -2.12 -4.00 2.37
CA THR A 305 -2.70 -3.08 3.32
C THR A 305 -2.84 -1.71 2.67
N ILE A 306 -4.01 -1.12 2.83
CA ILE A 306 -4.29 0.23 2.34
C ILE A 306 -4.77 1.11 3.48
N TYR A 307 -4.55 2.40 3.31
CA TYR A 307 -5.16 3.43 4.13
C TYR A 307 -6.04 4.31 3.26
N ALA A 308 -7.33 4.40 3.59
CA ALA A 308 -8.26 5.30 2.94
C ALA A 308 -8.40 6.59 3.78
N ASN A 309 -8.16 7.76 3.16
CA ASN A 309 -8.41 9.08 3.74
C ASN A 309 -9.24 9.96 2.82
N ALA A 310 -10.54 9.67 2.75
CA ALA A 310 -11.46 10.37 1.86
C ALA A 310 -12.76 10.75 2.55
N ASP A 311 -13.43 11.76 2.00
CA ASP A 311 -14.76 12.17 2.42
C ASP A 311 -15.77 11.67 1.40
N ALA A 312 -16.78 10.92 1.85
CA ALA A 312 -17.86 10.35 1.04
C ALA A 312 -17.37 9.68 -0.25
N ALA A 313 -16.97 8.42 -0.15
CA ALA A 313 -16.47 7.69 -1.31
C ALA A 313 -17.14 6.32 -1.45
N THR A 314 -17.95 6.20 -2.51
CA THR A 314 -18.07 4.91 -3.18
C THR A 314 -16.84 4.78 -4.06
N GLN A 315 -15.92 3.90 -3.69
CA GLN A 315 -14.72 3.60 -4.45
C GLN A 315 -14.90 2.27 -5.15
N VAL A 316 -14.46 2.19 -6.40
CA VAL A 316 -14.33 0.93 -7.12
C VAL A 316 -12.87 0.78 -7.51
N PHE A 317 -12.23 -0.28 -7.04
CA PHE A 317 -10.86 -0.60 -7.40
C PHE A 317 -10.75 -2.00 -8.00
N ASN A 318 -9.76 -2.17 -8.87
CA ASN A 318 -9.38 -3.48 -9.37
C ASN A 318 -8.82 -4.30 -8.20
N LEU A 319 -9.41 -5.46 -7.96
CA LEU A 319 -9.04 -6.34 -6.87
C LEU A 319 -8.05 -7.38 -7.36
N VAL A 320 -8.44 -8.24 -8.30
CA VAL A 320 -7.64 -9.41 -8.71
C VAL A 320 -7.89 -9.74 -10.17
N ARG A 321 -6.84 -10.11 -10.89
CA ARG A 321 -6.93 -10.56 -12.28
C ARG A 321 -7.17 -12.05 -12.33
N VAL A 322 -8.34 -12.46 -12.81
CA VAL A 322 -8.75 -13.87 -12.91
C VAL A 322 -8.92 -14.20 -14.38
N VAL A 323 -8.03 -15.01 -14.94
CA VAL A 323 -8.05 -15.36 -16.38
C VAL A 323 -9.09 -16.45 -16.69
N PRO A 324 -9.53 -16.64 -17.95
CA PRO A 324 -10.53 -17.64 -18.29
C PRO A 324 -10.14 -19.08 -17.90
N ALA A 325 -8.84 -19.38 -17.80
CA ALA A 325 -8.35 -20.67 -17.30
C ALA A 325 -8.71 -20.97 -15.83
N SER A 326 -9.19 -19.97 -15.08
CA SER A 326 -9.71 -20.12 -13.73
C SER A 326 -11.22 -20.43 -13.69
N ALA A 327 -11.88 -20.61 -14.83
CA ALA A 327 -13.29 -20.98 -14.89
C ALA A 327 -13.57 -22.25 -14.07
N GLY A 328 -14.64 -22.23 -13.28
CA GLY A 328 -15.03 -23.32 -12.37
C GLY A 328 -14.27 -23.37 -11.04
N LYS A 329 -13.16 -22.63 -10.90
CA LYS A 329 -12.40 -22.53 -9.63
C LYS A 329 -13.09 -21.62 -8.61
N MET A 330 -12.63 -21.67 -7.37
CA MET A 330 -13.09 -20.76 -6.31
C MET A 330 -12.14 -19.57 -6.20
N LEU A 331 -12.69 -18.35 -6.27
CA LEU A 331 -12.01 -17.14 -5.86
C LEU A 331 -12.39 -16.86 -4.39
N ASP A 332 -11.39 -16.80 -3.52
CA ASP A 332 -11.54 -16.34 -2.14
C ASP A 332 -10.95 -14.93 -2.01
N PHE A 333 -11.80 -14.00 -1.60
CA PHE A 333 -11.43 -12.63 -1.31
C PHE A 333 -11.69 -12.36 0.18
N ALA A 334 -10.71 -11.84 0.90
CA ALA A 334 -10.91 -11.44 2.29
C ALA A 334 -10.50 -9.99 2.57
N PHE A 335 -11.16 -9.40 3.57
CA PHE A 335 -10.76 -8.13 4.16
C PHE A 335 -10.77 -8.23 5.69
N PHE A 336 -9.87 -7.48 6.32
CA PHE A 336 -9.72 -7.37 7.76
C PHE A 336 -9.86 -5.90 8.19
N ASP A 337 -10.55 -5.71 9.32
CA ASP A 337 -10.67 -4.44 10.05
C ASP A 337 -11.37 -3.31 9.31
N ALA A 338 -12.41 -3.61 8.52
CA ALA A 338 -13.15 -2.58 7.78
C ALA A 338 -14.11 -1.73 8.64
N GLY A 339 -13.88 -1.64 9.95
CA GLY A 339 -14.86 -1.11 10.90
C GLY A 339 -14.76 0.39 11.16
N ASP A 340 -13.63 1.04 10.87
CA ASP A 340 -13.32 2.42 11.31
C ASP A 340 -13.80 3.50 10.34
N ALA A 341 -15.05 3.37 9.90
CA ALA A 341 -15.76 4.39 9.14
C ALA A 341 -16.86 5.07 9.97
N ALA A 342 -17.08 6.36 9.71
CA ALA A 342 -18.08 7.17 10.41
C ALA A 342 -19.55 6.77 10.14
N SER A 343 -19.80 5.87 9.19
CA SER A 343 -21.14 5.47 8.75
C SER A 343 -21.14 4.00 8.35
N ASN A 344 -22.32 3.37 8.38
CA ASN A 344 -22.47 1.98 7.96
C ASN A 344 -22.04 1.80 6.50
N GLY A 345 -21.04 0.96 6.30
CA GLY A 345 -20.47 0.64 5.01
C GLY A 345 -21.03 -0.60 4.36
N THR A 346 -20.69 -0.73 3.08
CA THR A 346 -20.90 -1.94 2.29
C THR A 346 -19.68 -2.25 1.44
N ILE A 347 -19.33 -3.53 1.35
CA ILE A 347 -18.28 -4.05 0.46
C ILE A 347 -18.95 -5.06 -0.48
N GLN A 348 -18.74 -4.89 -1.79
CA GLN A 348 -19.33 -5.74 -2.83
C GLN A 348 -18.27 -6.17 -3.84
N LEU A 349 -18.17 -7.47 -4.09
CA LEU A 349 -17.38 -7.99 -5.21
C LEU A 349 -18.14 -7.78 -6.53
N LEU A 350 -17.44 -7.33 -7.57
CA LEU A 350 -17.97 -7.03 -8.89
C LEU A 350 -17.18 -7.81 -9.96
N PRO A 351 -17.82 -8.26 -11.05
CA PRO A 351 -17.11 -8.93 -12.13
C PRO A 351 -16.27 -7.93 -12.94
N PRO A 352 -15.38 -8.42 -13.83
CA PRO A 352 -14.75 -7.58 -14.85
C PRO A 352 -15.77 -6.80 -15.66
N VAL A 353 -15.42 -5.59 -16.08
CA VAL A 353 -16.33 -4.66 -16.80
C VAL A 353 -16.82 -5.26 -18.10
N GLU A 354 -15.95 -5.99 -18.78
CA GLU A 354 -16.15 -6.64 -20.06
C GLU A 354 -16.82 -8.02 -19.95
N SER A 355 -16.94 -8.57 -18.74
CA SER A 355 -17.59 -9.87 -18.54
C SER A 355 -19.10 -9.71 -18.60
N THR A 356 -19.73 -10.38 -19.56
CA THR A 356 -21.20 -10.51 -19.65
C THR A 356 -21.74 -11.64 -18.78
N THR A 357 -20.86 -12.50 -18.25
CA THR A 357 -21.25 -13.64 -17.41
C THR A 357 -21.64 -13.15 -16.02
N PRO A 358 -22.85 -13.48 -15.51
CA PRO A 358 -23.24 -13.14 -14.15
C PRO A 358 -22.25 -13.71 -13.13
N MET A 359 -22.11 -13.03 -11.98
CA MET A 359 -21.33 -13.59 -10.88
C MET A 359 -21.93 -14.91 -10.39
N GLY A 360 -21.05 -15.84 -10.02
CA GLY A 360 -21.45 -17.11 -9.43
C GLY A 360 -22.03 -16.94 -8.03
N VAL A 361 -22.38 -18.07 -7.41
CA VAL A 361 -22.88 -18.09 -6.02
C VAL A 361 -21.76 -17.63 -5.08
N CYS A 362 -22.09 -16.72 -4.16
CA CYS A 362 -21.18 -16.23 -3.15
C CYS A 362 -21.56 -16.70 -1.75
N THR A 363 -20.53 -17.08 -0.99
CA THR A 363 -20.66 -17.52 0.39
C THR A 363 -19.69 -16.73 1.26
N GLY A 364 -20.20 -16.20 2.36
CA GLY A 364 -19.42 -15.53 3.38
C GLY A 364 -18.94 -16.51 4.45
N SER A 365 -17.77 -16.23 5.02
CA SER A 365 -17.28 -16.82 6.28
C SER A 365 -16.45 -15.82 7.07
N GLY A 366 -16.32 -16.03 8.38
CA GLY A 366 -15.74 -15.05 9.32
C GLY A 366 -16.85 -14.33 10.07
N LYS A 367 -16.83 -12.99 10.09
CA LYS A 367 -17.84 -12.16 10.78
C LYS A 367 -19.28 -12.47 10.34
N VAL A 368 -19.52 -12.62 9.04
CA VAL A 368 -20.79 -13.01 8.42
C VAL A 368 -20.59 -14.33 7.70
N SER A 369 -21.45 -15.30 8.01
CA SER A 369 -21.40 -16.65 7.45
C SER A 369 -22.68 -17.01 6.70
N GLY A 370 -22.55 -17.71 5.57
CA GLY A 370 -23.68 -18.18 4.76
C GLY A 370 -23.77 -17.54 3.38
N ALA A 371 -24.87 -17.78 2.67
CA ALA A 371 -25.07 -17.27 1.31
C ALA A 371 -25.17 -15.74 1.28
N LEU A 372 -24.46 -15.10 0.34
CA LEU A 372 -24.43 -13.66 0.16
C LEU A 372 -25.22 -13.24 -1.08
N THR A 373 -26.19 -12.36 -0.89
CA THR A 373 -26.94 -11.77 -2.01
C THR A 373 -26.05 -10.77 -2.75
N SER A 374 -25.90 -10.96 -4.07
CA SER A 374 -25.05 -10.12 -4.93
C SER A 374 -23.60 -9.97 -4.44
N CYS A 375 -23.11 -10.94 -3.67
CA CYS A 375 -21.75 -10.99 -3.14
C CYS A 375 -21.38 -9.71 -2.36
N ARG A 376 -22.34 -9.24 -1.57
CA ARG A 376 -22.29 -7.99 -0.83
C ARG A 376 -22.39 -8.23 0.66
N ILE A 377 -21.56 -7.51 1.41
CA ILE A 377 -21.63 -7.36 2.86
C ILE A 377 -22.17 -5.98 3.17
N THR A 378 -23.05 -5.88 4.17
CA THR A 378 -23.69 -4.63 4.60
C THR A 378 -23.59 -4.42 6.10
N GLY A 379 -23.74 -3.17 6.55
CA GLY A 379 -23.72 -2.85 7.98
C GLY A 379 -22.30 -2.90 8.56
N ILE A 380 -21.30 -2.58 7.74
CA ILE A 380 -19.90 -2.57 8.17
C ILE A 380 -19.65 -1.31 8.99
N SER A 381 -19.35 -1.47 10.28
CA SER A 381 -19.01 -0.36 11.20
C SER A 381 -18.45 -0.88 12.52
N ALA A 382 -17.73 -0.03 13.25
CA ALA A 382 -17.21 -0.31 14.57
C ALA A 382 -18.32 -0.73 15.56
N THR A 383 -19.47 -0.06 15.52
CA THR A 383 -20.64 -0.39 16.37
C THR A 383 -21.19 -1.79 16.11
N ASN A 384 -21.09 -2.29 14.87
CA ASN A 384 -21.49 -3.65 14.53
C ASN A 384 -20.35 -4.68 14.76
N GLY A 385 -19.25 -4.25 15.38
CA GLY A 385 -18.13 -5.07 15.80
C GLY A 385 -17.30 -5.60 14.63
N TRP A 386 -17.03 -4.75 13.64
CA TRP A 386 -16.17 -5.07 12.50
C TRP A 386 -14.68 -4.81 12.76
N ASN A 387 -14.34 -4.09 13.84
CA ASN A 387 -12.95 -3.83 14.19
C ASN A 387 -12.21 -5.13 14.55
N GLY A 388 -11.03 -5.30 13.98
CA GLY A 388 -10.18 -6.47 14.13
C GLY A 388 -10.79 -7.76 13.59
N LYS A 389 -11.80 -7.70 12.70
CA LYS A 389 -12.50 -8.88 12.17
C LYS A 389 -12.16 -9.16 10.72
N THR A 390 -11.99 -10.44 10.41
CA THR A 390 -11.78 -10.94 9.04
C THR A 390 -13.11 -11.40 8.44
N GLN A 391 -13.32 -11.06 7.18
CA GLN A 391 -14.44 -11.54 6.37
C GLN A 391 -13.94 -12.07 5.04
N HIS A 392 -14.32 -13.31 4.72
CA HIS A 392 -14.10 -13.94 3.43
C HIS A 392 -15.37 -13.88 2.59
N ILE A 393 -15.24 -13.65 1.29
CA ILE A 393 -16.29 -13.76 0.27
C ILE A 393 -15.75 -14.74 -0.77
N ARG A 394 -16.26 -15.97 -0.74
CA ARG A 394 -15.89 -17.02 -1.69
C ARG A 394 -16.90 -17.05 -2.82
N VAL A 395 -16.43 -16.93 -4.07
CA VAL A 395 -17.26 -16.99 -5.27
C VAL A 395 -16.74 -18.08 -6.20
N GLN A 396 -17.66 -18.89 -6.72
CA GLN A 396 -17.29 -19.80 -7.81
C GLN A 396 -17.18 -19.00 -9.10
N VAL A 397 -16.01 -19.02 -9.73
CA VAL A 397 -15.82 -18.44 -11.06
C VAL A 397 -16.72 -19.21 -12.03
N PRO A 398 -17.65 -18.55 -12.74
CA PRO A 398 -18.60 -19.24 -13.62
C PRO A 398 -17.89 -20.16 -14.62
N ALA A 399 -18.48 -21.32 -14.92
CA ALA A 399 -17.91 -22.24 -15.92
C ALA A 399 -17.83 -21.62 -17.33
N ALA A 400 -18.75 -20.70 -17.65
CA ALA A 400 -18.77 -19.91 -18.88
C ALA A 400 -18.08 -18.54 -18.72
N TYR A 401 -17.16 -18.39 -17.77
CA TYR A 401 -16.45 -17.14 -17.55
C TYR A 401 -15.49 -16.84 -18.70
N THR A 402 -15.64 -15.65 -19.29
CA THR A 402 -14.78 -15.13 -20.35
C THR A 402 -14.41 -13.68 -20.07
N CYS A 403 -13.21 -13.29 -20.46
CA CYS A 403 -12.71 -11.92 -20.36
C CYS A 403 -11.56 -11.72 -21.35
N ASP A 404 -11.14 -10.48 -21.60
CA ASP A 404 -10.02 -10.17 -22.48
C ASP A 404 -8.68 -10.37 -21.75
N ALA A 405 -8.16 -11.60 -21.78
CA ALA A 405 -6.89 -11.94 -21.15
C ALA A 405 -5.66 -11.39 -21.91
N ALA A 406 -5.82 -10.95 -23.16
CA ALA A 406 -4.75 -10.35 -23.94
C ALA A 406 -4.53 -8.88 -23.53
N SER A 407 -5.59 -8.19 -23.12
CA SER A 407 -5.49 -6.84 -22.56
C SER A 407 -4.92 -6.84 -21.14
N PRO A 408 -3.93 -5.99 -20.82
CA PRO A 408 -3.45 -5.80 -19.46
C PRO A 408 -4.53 -5.29 -18.50
N GLY A 409 -5.50 -4.52 -19.01
CA GLY A 409 -6.65 -4.02 -18.25
C GLY A 409 -7.85 -4.96 -18.22
N GLY A 410 -7.80 -6.10 -18.92
CA GLY A 410 -8.87 -7.10 -18.90
C GLY A 410 -8.71 -8.13 -17.77
N CYS A 411 -9.81 -8.83 -17.50
CA CYS A 411 -9.98 -9.91 -16.53
C CYS A 411 -9.90 -9.50 -15.06
N TRP A 412 -10.11 -8.23 -14.74
CA TRP A 412 -10.03 -7.74 -13.36
C TRP A 412 -11.37 -7.80 -12.66
N PHE A 413 -11.50 -8.71 -11.69
CA PHE A 413 -12.54 -8.59 -10.68
C PHE A 413 -12.28 -7.31 -9.88
N ARG A 414 -13.37 -6.63 -9.55
CA ARG A 414 -13.34 -5.33 -8.88
C ARG A 414 -14.04 -5.45 -7.54
N VAL A 415 -13.74 -4.53 -6.64
CA VAL A 415 -14.50 -4.40 -5.40
C VAL A 415 -15.00 -2.98 -5.26
N GLN A 416 -16.25 -2.85 -4.86
CA GLN A 416 -16.87 -1.59 -4.50
C GLN A 416 -16.93 -1.49 -2.98
N VAL A 417 -16.35 -0.42 -2.46
CA VAL A 417 -16.41 -0.04 -1.05
C VAL A 417 -17.18 1.25 -0.95
N SER A 418 -18.18 1.31 -0.07
CA SER A 418 -19.00 2.51 0.11
C SER A 418 -19.35 2.69 1.58
N PHE A 419 -19.07 3.87 2.12
CA PHE A 419 -19.41 4.27 3.48
C PHE A 419 -20.38 5.47 3.51
N GLY A 420 -21.17 5.64 2.44
CA GLY A 420 -22.16 6.71 2.35
C GLY A 420 -21.52 8.10 2.34
N THR A 421 -22.09 9.03 3.12
CA THR A 421 -21.66 10.45 3.18
C THR A 421 -20.62 10.73 4.26
N GLY A 422 -20.14 9.70 4.96
CA GLY A 422 -19.19 9.85 6.08
C GLY A 422 -17.73 10.04 5.64
N THR A 423 -16.89 10.44 6.59
CA THR A 423 -15.43 10.37 6.43
C THR A 423 -14.96 8.93 6.56
N VAL A 424 -14.05 8.52 5.67
CA VAL A 424 -13.35 7.23 5.75
C VAL A 424 -11.92 7.53 6.14
N THR A 425 -11.51 7.03 7.30
CA THR A 425 -10.16 7.09 7.83
C THR A 425 -9.83 5.72 8.41
N ASP A 426 -9.53 4.78 7.53
CA ASP A 426 -9.46 3.38 7.90
C ASP A 426 -8.25 2.71 7.23
N VAL A 427 -7.55 1.89 8.02
CA VAL A 427 -6.51 1.00 7.50
C VAL A 427 -7.13 -0.38 7.42
N THR A 428 -7.06 -1.00 6.24
CA THR A 428 -7.63 -2.32 6.02
C THR A 428 -6.64 -3.22 5.34
N THR A 429 -6.64 -4.49 5.73
CA THR A 429 -5.89 -5.54 5.04
C THR A 429 -6.80 -6.30 4.09
N TRP A 430 -6.36 -6.51 2.86
CA TRP A 430 -7.08 -7.22 1.81
C TRP A 430 -6.27 -8.45 1.41
N THR A 431 -6.94 -9.53 1.04
CA THR A 431 -6.34 -10.72 0.43
C THR A 431 -7.21 -11.24 -0.71
N ALA A 432 -6.60 -11.85 -1.72
CA ALA A 432 -7.34 -12.50 -2.80
C ALA A 432 -6.53 -13.65 -3.40
N VAL A 433 -7.16 -14.83 -3.48
CA VAL A 433 -6.53 -16.06 -3.97
C VAL A 433 -7.52 -16.83 -4.84
N VAL A 434 -7.04 -17.39 -5.95
CA VAL A 434 -7.80 -18.39 -6.72
C VAL A 434 -7.39 -19.77 -6.22
N GLU A 435 -8.31 -20.46 -5.57
CA GLU A 435 -8.08 -21.80 -5.05
C GLU A 435 -8.02 -22.83 -6.19
N GLY A 436 -7.18 -23.85 -6.03
CA GLY A 436 -7.05 -24.93 -7.00
C GLY A 436 -6.12 -24.63 -8.17
N ASP A 437 -5.07 -23.82 -7.96
CA ASP A 437 -3.98 -23.74 -8.92
C ASP A 437 -3.22 -25.07 -9.02
N PRO A 438 -2.88 -25.50 -10.24
CA PRO A 438 -2.29 -26.82 -10.46
C PRO A 438 -0.91 -26.89 -9.82
N LEU A 439 -0.70 -27.92 -8.99
CA LEU A 439 0.63 -28.32 -8.54
C LEU A 439 1.39 -28.89 -9.75
N ARG A 440 2.40 -28.17 -10.23
CA ARG A 440 3.38 -28.73 -11.17
C ARG A 440 4.52 -29.34 -10.35
N LEU A 441 4.51 -30.66 -10.22
CA LEU A 441 5.69 -31.40 -9.78
C LEU A 441 6.73 -31.32 -10.91
N ILE A 442 7.92 -30.81 -10.59
CA ILE A 442 9.08 -30.80 -11.48
C ILE A 442 10.05 -31.82 -10.90
N GLU A 443 10.41 -32.84 -11.69
CA GLU A 443 11.49 -33.79 -11.38
C GLU A 443 12.83 -33.22 -11.85
#